data_AF-A0A0A1TNE7-F1
#
_entry.id   AF-A0A0A1TNE7-F1
#
_cell.length_a   1.000
_cell.length_b   1.000
_cell.length_c   1.000
_cell.angle_alpha   90.00
_cell.angle_beta   90.00
_cell.angle_gamma   90.00
#
_symmetry.space_group_name_H-M   'P 1'
#
loop_
_entity.id
_entity.type
_entity.pdbx_description
1 polymer ?
#
loop_
_entity_poly.entity_id
_entity_poly.type
_entity_poly.pdbx_seq_one_letter_code
_entity_poly.pdbx_strand_id
1 'polypeptide(L)'
;MSSTAAEDGELLDNPELVQPENWRRINTWSGRTPVFLIHDGGGTTFAYHCLEPMSRFTYGIRNPHFFTQKKFEGGICEMAKLYTGWIKQTVAKETFTAKKQGKLPVDILLGGWSLGGLLSLQIARELAEDKDVRVRGFLMIDSVCPNEARKTAIHAAMGSESEEGKSKNQILSSRSLTEARRMVGEWTLPQWDGELKGKRPKAILLKCRETVPLSDGGRSVLDLDRAHTQLGWEWYDKDMFTEVIPVDGHHFNLFEQTYIPGITRTIRTALIKLDTAPKEEEDEEMFE
;
A
#
# COMPACT_ATOMS: atom_id res chain seq x y z
N MET A 1 -41.00 5.16 -25.53
CA MET A 1 -41.11 4.35 -24.30
C MET A 1 -40.11 3.22 -24.39
N SER A 2 -39.37 3.01 -23.30
CA SER A 2 -38.46 1.89 -23.02
C SER A 2 -37.14 1.90 -23.82
N SER A 3 -35.95 1.78 -23.23
CA SER A 3 -35.52 1.62 -21.85
C SER A 3 -34.01 1.90 -21.83
N THR A 4 -33.59 2.98 -21.18
CA THR A 4 -32.19 3.19 -20.78
C THR A 4 -31.92 2.31 -19.57
N ALA A 5 -31.18 1.22 -19.78
CA ALA A 5 -30.73 0.34 -18.72
C ALA A 5 -29.65 1.06 -17.89
N ALA A 6 -30.09 1.60 -16.75
CA ALA A 6 -29.33 1.86 -15.52
C ALA A 6 -27.81 2.08 -15.67
N GLU A 7 -27.43 3.29 -16.07
CA GLU A 7 -26.15 3.91 -15.70
C GLU A 7 -26.29 4.45 -14.27
N ASP A 8 -26.28 3.61 -13.24
CA ASP A 8 -26.19 4.04 -11.84
C ASP A 8 -25.60 2.89 -11.01
N GLY A 9 -24.30 2.65 -11.21
CA GLY A 9 -23.50 1.96 -10.21
C GLY A 9 -23.11 3.00 -9.16
N GLU A 10 -23.71 2.93 -7.97
CA GLU A 10 -23.32 3.76 -6.83
C GLU A 10 -21.79 3.88 -6.78
N LEU A 11 -21.28 5.11 -6.94
CA LEU A 11 -19.88 5.45 -6.71
C LEU A 11 -19.59 5.17 -5.23
N LEU A 12 -19.23 3.93 -4.91
CA LEU A 12 -18.60 3.61 -3.63
C LEU A 12 -17.41 4.57 -3.47
N ASP A 13 -17.28 5.26 -2.35
CA ASP A 13 -16.19 6.21 -2.12
C ASP A 13 -14.82 5.55 -2.40
N ASN A 14 -13.88 6.26 -3.01
CA ASN A 14 -12.48 5.83 -3.15
C ASN A 14 -11.58 7.02 -2.79
N PRO A 15 -10.89 7.01 -1.64
CA PRO A 15 -10.67 5.89 -0.72
C PRO A 15 -11.95 5.52 0.05
N GLU A 16 -12.16 4.23 0.29
CA GLU A 16 -13.26 3.74 1.13
C GLU A 16 -12.82 3.66 2.60
N LEU A 17 -13.74 3.83 3.54
CA LEU A 17 -13.49 3.51 4.94
C LEU A 17 -13.65 2.00 5.14
N VAL A 18 -12.55 1.26 5.19
CA VAL A 18 -12.54 -0.20 5.41
C VAL A 18 -12.92 -0.51 6.86
N GLN A 19 -12.32 0.21 7.81
CA GLN A 19 -12.63 0.05 9.23
C GLN A 19 -12.60 1.40 9.95
N PRO A 20 -13.64 1.76 10.74
CA PRO A 20 -13.52 2.82 11.72
C PRO A 20 -12.54 2.38 12.83
N GLU A 21 -12.09 3.33 13.64
CA GLU A 21 -11.26 2.97 14.79
C GLU A 21 -11.99 2.07 15.79
N ASN A 22 -13.29 2.31 16.01
CA ASN A 22 -14.13 1.52 16.90
C ASN A 22 -15.55 1.40 16.33
N TRP A 23 -15.99 0.18 16.02
CA TRP A 23 -17.32 -0.08 15.49
C TRP A 23 -18.48 0.34 16.42
N ARG A 24 -18.26 0.42 17.73
CA ARG A 24 -19.27 0.92 18.68
C ARG A 24 -19.35 2.44 18.71
N ARG A 25 -18.33 3.14 18.22
CA ARG A 25 -18.19 4.60 18.25
C ARG A 25 -17.52 5.09 16.97
N ILE A 26 -18.21 4.92 15.84
CA ILE A 26 -17.65 5.07 14.48
C ILE A 26 -17.11 6.48 14.18
N ASN A 27 -17.61 7.51 14.88
CA ASN A 27 -17.19 8.91 14.71
C ASN A 27 -16.29 9.41 15.86
N THR A 28 -15.61 8.50 16.57
CA THR A 28 -14.66 8.87 17.63
C THR A 28 -13.24 8.53 17.24
N TRP A 29 -12.34 9.46 17.50
CA TRP A 29 -10.92 9.34 17.21
C TRP A 29 -10.12 9.44 18.50
N SER A 30 -9.25 8.47 18.76
CA SER A 30 -8.41 8.45 19.97
C SER A 30 -7.13 9.28 19.85
N GLY A 31 -6.83 9.82 18.67
CA GLY A 31 -5.55 10.46 18.37
C GLY A 31 -4.59 9.59 17.57
N ARG A 32 -4.90 8.30 17.35
CA ARG A 32 -4.09 7.41 16.50
C ARG A 32 -4.09 7.85 15.05
N THR A 33 -2.93 7.88 14.42
CA THR A 33 -2.79 8.28 13.01
C THR A 33 -3.66 7.37 12.11
N PRO A 34 -4.48 7.91 11.19
CA PRO A 34 -5.21 7.09 10.22
C PRO A 34 -4.25 6.41 9.24
N VAL A 35 -4.61 5.24 8.71
CA VAL A 35 -3.82 4.55 7.68
C VAL A 35 -4.59 4.43 6.37
N PHE A 36 -3.90 4.66 5.25
CA PHE A 36 -4.40 4.37 3.90
C PHE A 36 -3.68 3.13 3.35
N LEU A 37 -4.44 2.06 3.13
CA LEU A 37 -3.97 0.79 2.59
C LEU A 37 -4.29 0.71 1.09
N ILE A 38 -3.25 0.59 0.27
CA ILE A 38 -3.35 0.63 -1.19
C ILE A 38 -3.47 -0.80 -1.72
N HIS A 39 -4.35 -1.04 -2.68
CA HIS A 39 -4.58 -2.36 -3.25
C HIS A 39 -3.28 -3.06 -3.72
N ASP A 40 -3.33 -4.39 -3.75
CA ASP A 40 -2.26 -5.24 -4.28
C ASP A 40 -2.29 -5.30 -5.81
N GLY A 41 -1.44 -6.13 -6.43
CA GLY A 41 -1.43 -6.30 -7.89
C GLY A 41 -2.78 -6.76 -8.46
N GLY A 42 -3.60 -7.46 -7.68
CA GLY A 42 -4.95 -7.87 -8.06
C GLY A 42 -5.96 -6.72 -8.18
N GLY A 43 -5.66 -5.51 -7.70
CA GLY A 43 -6.48 -4.32 -7.92
C GLY A 43 -7.59 -4.07 -6.89
N THR A 44 -7.75 -4.94 -5.89
CA THR A 44 -8.85 -4.88 -4.92
C THR A 44 -8.35 -4.60 -3.50
N THR A 45 -9.25 -4.09 -2.65
CA THR A 45 -9.02 -3.89 -1.22
C THR A 45 -9.54 -5.06 -0.37
N PHE A 46 -10.03 -6.14 -0.99
CA PHE A 46 -10.70 -7.25 -0.30
C PHE A 46 -9.86 -7.84 0.83
N ALA A 47 -8.55 -8.01 0.61
CA ALA A 47 -7.60 -8.48 1.62
C ALA A 47 -7.66 -7.67 2.93
N TYR A 48 -7.89 -6.36 2.85
CA TYR A 48 -7.96 -5.48 4.02
C TYR A 48 -9.30 -5.56 4.75
N HIS A 49 -10.38 -5.94 4.05
CA HIS A 49 -11.68 -6.25 4.66
C HIS A 49 -11.65 -7.55 5.46
N CYS A 50 -10.72 -8.46 5.17
CA CYS A 50 -10.53 -9.70 5.92
C CYS A 50 -9.80 -9.51 7.25
N LEU A 51 -9.16 -8.36 7.48
CA LEU A 51 -8.39 -8.10 8.70
C LEU A 51 -9.30 -8.00 9.94
N GLU A 52 -8.82 -8.52 11.07
CA GLU A 52 -9.46 -8.26 12.37
C GLU A 52 -9.40 -6.75 12.71
N PRO A 53 -10.15 -6.25 13.71
CA PRO A 53 -10.22 -4.82 14.02
C PRO A 53 -8.85 -4.14 14.17
N MET A 54 -8.51 -3.21 13.27
CA MET A 54 -7.22 -2.53 13.25
C MET A 54 -7.05 -1.53 14.40
N SER A 55 -8.14 -1.15 15.07
CA SER A 55 -8.15 -0.19 16.18
C SER A 55 -7.58 1.19 15.81
N ARG A 56 -7.78 1.58 14.54
CA ARG A 56 -7.54 2.91 13.96
C ARG A 56 -8.38 3.06 12.70
N PHE A 57 -8.64 4.29 12.28
CA PHE A 57 -9.25 4.56 10.99
C PHE A 57 -8.37 3.97 9.88
N THR A 58 -8.96 3.05 9.11
CA THR A 58 -8.29 2.30 8.05
C THR A 58 -9.05 2.55 6.76
N TYR A 59 -8.41 3.24 5.83
CA TYR A 59 -8.94 3.54 4.51
C TYR A 59 -8.34 2.59 3.48
N GLY A 60 -9.12 2.21 2.47
CA GLY A 60 -8.70 1.35 1.37
C GLY A 60 -8.73 2.13 0.07
N ILE A 61 -7.65 2.07 -0.73
CA ILE A 61 -7.64 2.60 -2.09
C ILE A 61 -7.62 1.44 -3.07
N ARG A 62 -8.71 1.29 -3.82
CA ARG A 62 -8.85 0.26 -4.87
C ARG A 62 -8.47 0.80 -6.25
N ASN A 63 -8.14 -0.09 -7.17
CA ASN A 63 -7.83 0.28 -8.54
C ASN A 63 -9.10 0.81 -9.24
N PRO A 64 -9.18 2.09 -9.65
CA PRO A 64 -10.34 2.64 -10.36
C PRO A 64 -10.58 1.98 -11.72
N HIS A 65 -9.57 1.29 -12.25
CA HIS A 65 -9.63 0.61 -13.54
C HIS A 65 -9.82 -0.90 -13.40
N PHE A 66 -10.15 -1.41 -12.21
CA PHE A 66 -10.40 -2.83 -12.00
C PHE A 66 -11.52 -3.38 -12.89
N PHE A 67 -12.61 -2.65 -13.10
CA PHE A 67 -13.69 -3.11 -13.99
C PHE A 67 -13.50 -2.68 -15.44
N THR A 68 -12.98 -1.47 -15.67
CA THR A 68 -12.82 -0.91 -17.03
C THR A 68 -11.59 -1.45 -17.76
N GLN A 69 -10.62 -1.98 -17.02
CA GLN A 69 -9.36 -2.52 -17.55
C GLN A 69 -8.55 -1.49 -18.34
N LYS A 70 -8.80 -0.20 -18.07
CA LYS A 70 -7.97 0.89 -18.61
C LYS A 70 -6.57 0.82 -18.02
N LYS A 71 -5.59 1.14 -18.85
CA LYS A 71 -4.17 1.22 -18.44
C LYS A 71 -3.87 2.55 -17.80
N PHE A 72 -2.81 2.58 -17.00
CA PHE A 72 -2.15 3.81 -16.58
C PHE A 72 -0.94 4.01 -17.49
N GLU A 73 -1.08 4.89 -18.49
CA GLU A 73 -0.03 5.14 -19.48
C GLU A 73 1.23 5.72 -18.83
N GLY A 74 1.08 6.55 -17.78
CA GLY A 74 2.19 7.04 -16.96
C GLY A 74 2.61 6.08 -15.83
N GLY A 75 2.10 4.85 -15.83
CA GLY A 75 2.47 3.76 -14.92
C GLY A 75 2.27 4.08 -13.44
N ILE A 76 3.21 3.62 -12.61
CA ILE A 76 3.17 3.81 -11.15
C ILE A 76 3.07 5.28 -10.75
N CYS A 77 3.76 6.17 -11.47
CA CYS A 77 3.76 7.61 -11.15
C CYS A 77 2.39 8.25 -11.38
N GLU A 78 1.72 7.95 -12.50
CA GLU A 78 0.36 8.44 -12.77
C GLU A 78 -0.63 7.91 -11.73
N MET A 79 -0.57 6.62 -11.43
CA MET A 79 -1.44 5.99 -10.43
C MET A 79 -1.23 6.60 -9.03
N ALA A 80 0.02 6.77 -8.60
CA ALA A 80 0.34 7.38 -7.31
C ALA A 80 -0.10 8.84 -7.21
N LYS A 81 0.03 9.62 -8.30
CA LYS A 81 -0.45 11.02 -8.34
C LYS A 81 -1.97 11.09 -8.20
N LEU A 82 -2.71 10.20 -8.86
CA LEU A 82 -4.15 10.08 -8.69
C LEU A 82 -4.52 9.78 -7.23
N TYR A 83 -3.84 8.80 -6.62
CA TYR A 83 -4.12 8.38 -5.24
C TYR A 83 -3.76 9.46 -4.22
N THR A 84 -2.66 10.19 -4.46
CA THR A 84 -2.28 11.38 -3.69
C THR A 84 -3.40 12.42 -3.70
N GLY A 85 -3.97 12.71 -4.87
CA GLY A 85 -5.11 13.63 -4.99
C GLY A 85 -6.32 13.18 -4.17
N TRP A 86 -6.65 11.89 -4.19
CA TRP A 86 -7.73 11.31 -3.40
C TRP A 86 -7.49 11.34 -1.90
N ILE A 87 -6.27 11.06 -1.45
CA ILE A 87 -5.88 11.18 -0.04
C ILE A 87 -6.07 12.61 0.42
N LYS A 88 -5.55 13.59 -0.33
CA LYS A 88 -5.69 15.02 -0.02
C LYS A 88 -7.16 15.45 0.07
N GLN A 89 -7.97 15.06 -0.91
CA GLN A 89 -9.41 15.35 -0.90
C GLN A 89 -10.08 14.71 0.31
N THR A 90 -9.70 13.49 0.68
CA THR A 90 -10.28 12.76 1.83
C THR A 90 -9.94 13.45 3.15
N VAL A 91 -8.69 13.84 3.38
CA VAL A 91 -8.32 14.52 4.64
C VAL A 91 -8.93 15.92 4.74
N ALA A 92 -9.17 16.58 3.60
CA ALA A 92 -9.74 17.92 3.55
C ALA A 92 -11.23 17.92 3.95
N LYS A 93 -11.97 16.83 3.73
CA LYS A 93 -13.39 16.71 4.10
C LYS A 93 -13.62 17.04 5.58
N GLU A 94 -14.62 17.85 5.89
CA GLU A 94 -15.02 18.12 7.29
C GLU A 94 -15.45 16.85 8.04
N THR A 95 -15.94 15.86 7.30
CA THR A 95 -16.32 14.55 7.83
C THR A 95 -15.14 13.62 8.15
N PHE A 96 -13.91 14.00 7.78
CA PHE A 96 -12.72 13.24 8.13
C PHE A 96 -12.47 13.30 9.64
N THR A 97 -12.80 12.23 10.36
CA THR A 97 -12.79 12.21 11.83
C THR A 97 -11.37 12.21 12.43
N ALA A 98 -10.39 11.67 11.71
CA ALA A 98 -9.03 11.48 12.20
C ALA A 98 -8.13 12.71 12.00
N LYS A 99 -8.66 13.92 12.21
CA LYS A 99 -7.90 15.18 12.20
C LYS A 99 -8.29 16.09 13.35
N LYS A 100 -7.34 16.91 13.79
CA LYS A 100 -7.63 18.06 14.67
C LYS A 100 -8.08 19.23 13.80
N GLN A 101 -9.26 19.78 14.08
CA GLN A 101 -9.76 20.94 13.33
C GLN A 101 -8.76 22.11 13.41
N GLY A 102 -8.52 22.75 12.26
CA GLY A 102 -7.60 23.88 12.15
C GLY A 102 -6.11 23.55 12.31
N LYS A 103 -5.72 22.27 12.37
CA LYS A 103 -4.31 21.87 12.44
C LYS A 103 -3.88 21.12 11.18
N LEU A 104 -2.87 21.68 10.52
CA LEU A 104 -2.15 21.08 9.40
C LEU A 104 -0.64 20.97 9.75
N PRO A 105 0.10 20.04 9.12
CA PRO A 105 -0.42 18.99 8.24
C PRO A 105 -1.21 17.93 9.01
N VAL A 106 -2.13 17.23 8.33
CA VAL A 106 -2.78 16.03 8.85
C VAL A 106 -1.81 14.86 8.71
N ASP A 107 -1.48 14.25 9.83
CA ASP A 107 -0.65 13.04 9.86
C ASP A 107 -1.40 11.84 9.32
N ILE A 108 -0.76 11.08 8.43
CA ILE A 108 -1.26 9.81 7.91
C ILE A 108 -0.15 8.75 7.92
N LEU A 109 -0.55 7.48 7.94
CA LEU A 109 0.29 6.37 7.54
C LEU A 109 -0.16 5.87 6.16
N LEU A 110 0.79 5.36 5.40
CA LEU A 110 0.54 4.63 4.17
C LEU A 110 0.86 3.16 4.36
N GLY A 111 0.33 2.31 3.51
CA GLY A 111 0.84 0.96 3.39
C GLY A 111 0.15 0.16 2.33
N GLY A 112 0.62 -1.05 2.11
CA GLY A 112 -0.07 -1.99 1.26
C GLY A 112 0.71 -3.27 1.04
N TRP A 113 -0.01 -4.27 0.55
CA TRP A 113 0.53 -5.55 0.16
C TRP A 113 1.04 -5.53 -1.27
N SER A 114 2.23 -6.10 -1.47
CA SER A 114 2.82 -6.28 -2.79
C SER A 114 2.97 -4.94 -3.52
N LEU A 115 2.29 -4.75 -4.65
CA LEU A 115 2.19 -3.49 -5.37
C LEU A 115 1.80 -2.31 -4.46
N GLY A 116 0.89 -2.52 -3.50
CA GLY A 116 0.41 -1.44 -2.62
C GLY A 116 1.52 -0.81 -1.78
N GLY A 117 2.53 -1.59 -1.39
CA GLY A 117 3.71 -1.06 -0.71
C GLY A 117 4.61 -0.26 -1.65
N LEU A 118 4.75 -0.67 -2.92
CA LEU A 118 5.47 0.10 -3.95
C LEU A 118 4.79 1.45 -4.21
N LEU A 119 3.46 1.44 -4.37
CA LEU A 119 2.67 2.65 -4.51
C LEU A 119 2.76 3.54 -3.28
N SER A 120 2.83 2.97 -2.08
CA SER A 120 3.03 3.75 -0.85
C SER A 120 4.34 4.52 -0.85
N LEU A 121 5.44 3.94 -1.37
CA LEU A 121 6.71 4.64 -1.54
C LEU A 121 6.59 5.80 -2.54
N GLN A 122 5.92 5.59 -3.68
CA GLN A 122 5.71 6.65 -4.65
C GLN A 122 4.81 7.76 -4.10
N ILE A 123 3.70 7.44 -3.44
CA ILE A 123 2.79 8.42 -2.83
C ILE A 123 3.53 9.21 -1.74
N ALA A 124 4.36 8.55 -0.92
CA ALA A 124 5.20 9.24 0.07
C ALA A 124 6.14 10.26 -0.61
N ARG A 125 6.66 9.93 -1.80
CA ARG A 125 7.49 10.85 -2.59
C ARG A 125 6.71 12.05 -3.12
N GLU A 126 5.46 11.85 -3.55
CA GLU A 126 4.58 12.94 -4.00
C GLU A 126 4.18 13.87 -2.84
N LEU A 127 4.03 13.33 -1.63
CA LEU A 127 3.61 14.07 -0.42
C LEU A 127 4.76 14.62 0.42
N ALA A 128 6.02 14.42 0.02
CA ALA A 128 7.19 14.73 0.84
C ALA A 128 7.30 16.20 1.28
N GLU A 129 6.73 17.12 0.49
CA GLU A 129 6.72 18.57 0.76
C GLU A 129 5.29 19.13 0.82
N ASP A 130 4.29 18.25 0.92
CA ASP A 130 2.91 18.68 1.02
C ASP A 130 2.64 19.37 2.36
N LYS A 131 1.93 20.50 2.31
CA LYS A 131 1.65 21.34 3.49
C LYS A 131 0.41 20.88 4.26
N ASP A 132 -0.46 20.11 3.60
CA ASP A 132 -1.75 19.71 4.13
C ASP A 132 -1.71 18.29 4.70
N VAL A 133 -0.86 17.43 4.15
CA VAL A 133 -0.73 16.01 4.51
C VAL A 133 0.72 15.67 4.80
N ARG A 134 0.97 15.01 5.95
CA ARG A 134 2.30 14.49 6.30
C ARG A 134 2.25 12.97 6.44
N VAL A 135 3.12 12.29 5.70
CA VAL A 135 3.30 10.84 5.84
C VAL A 135 4.26 10.57 6.99
N ARG A 136 3.74 10.08 8.13
CA ARG A 136 4.55 9.73 9.31
C ARG A 136 5.45 8.50 9.07
N GLY A 137 4.99 7.61 8.21
CA GLY A 137 5.70 6.41 7.81
C GLY A 137 4.83 5.54 6.91
N PHE A 138 5.44 4.49 6.35
CA PHE A 138 4.70 3.54 5.52
C PHE A 138 5.04 2.08 5.77
N LEU A 139 4.05 1.22 5.56
CA LEU A 139 4.14 -0.22 5.75
C LEU A 139 4.19 -0.94 4.40
N MET A 140 5.23 -1.72 4.16
CA MET A 140 5.31 -2.62 3.02
C MET A 140 5.00 -4.05 3.47
N ILE A 141 3.96 -4.67 2.91
CA ILE A 141 3.63 -6.07 3.18
C ILE A 141 4.12 -6.90 2.00
N ASP A 142 5.20 -7.65 2.21
CA ASP A 142 5.85 -8.51 1.22
C ASP A 142 6.10 -7.84 -0.15
N SER A 143 6.41 -6.54 -0.12
CA SER A 143 6.75 -5.77 -1.32
C SER A 143 8.23 -5.95 -1.62
N VAL A 144 8.53 -6.70 -2.67
CA VAL A 144 9.90 -6.97 -3.11
C VAL A 144 10.40 -5.77 -3.93
N CYS A 145 11.70 -5.45 -3.85
CA CYS A 145 12.31 -4.37 -4.63
C CYS A 145 12.28 -4.68 -6.13
N PRO A 146 11.90 -3.75 -7.02
CA PRO A 146 11.96 -3.95 -8.47
C PRO A 146 13.35 -3.62 -9.02
N ASN A 147 14.39 -4.34 -8.56
CA ASN A 147 15.73 -4.19 -9.11
C ASN A 147 15.81 -4.64 -10.59
N GLU A 148 16.90 -4.31 -11.28
CA GLU A 148 17.04 -4.59 -12.71
C GLU A 148 16.92 -6.07 -13.07
N ALA A 149 17.52 -6.97 -12.28
CA ALA A 149 17.39 -8.42 -12.49
C ALA A 149 15.91 -8.87 -12.43
N ARG A 150 15.16 -8.32 -11.48
CA ARG A 150 13.74 -8.61 -11.35
C ARG A 150 12.90 -7.95 -12.43
N LYS A 151 13.20 -6.73 -12.85
CA LYS A 151 12.52 -6.11 -14.01
C LYS A 151 12.71 -6.96 -15.25
N THR A 152 13.92 -7.43 -15.53
CA THR A 152 14.19 -8.38 -16.62
C THR A 152 13.35 -9.65 -16.49
N ALA A 153 13.29 -10.24 -15.29
CA ALA A 153 12.49 -11.44 -15.05
C ALA A 153 10.98 -11.20 -15.21
N ILE A 154 10.47 -10.04 -14.79
CA ILE A 154 9.08 -9.63 -14.99
C ILE A 154 8.76 -9.52 -16.47
N HIS A 155 9.61 -8.84 -17.25
CA HIS A 155 9.46 -8.71 -18.71
C HIS A 155 9.48 -10.09 -19.40
N ALA A 156 10.39 -10.97 -18.99
CA ALA A 156 10.47 -12.34 -19.53
C ALA A 156 9.26 -13.21 -19.16
N ALA A 157 8.67 -13.00 -17.98
CA ALA A 157 7.50 -13.72 -17.50
C ALA A 157 6.16 -13.13 -17.99
N MET A 158 6.18 -12.04 -18.77
CA MET A 158 4.95 -11.50 -19.35
C MET A 158 4.42 -12.46 -20.41
N GLY A 159 3.35 -13.16 -20.07
CA GLY A 159 2.60 -14.04 -20.96
C GLY A 159 1.11 -13.97 -20.68
N SER A 160 0.31 -14.47 -21.62
CA SER A 160 -1.13 -14.62 -21.40
C SER A 160 -1.40 -15.84 -20.51
N GLU A 161 -1.95 -15.62 -19.32
CA GLU A 161 -2.52 -16.71 -18.53
C GLU A 161 -3.82 -17.19 -19.16
N SER A 162 -4.09 -18.50 -19.09
CA SER A 162 -5.41 -19.02 -19.46
C SER A 162 -6.50 -18.44 -18.55
N GLU A 163 -7.63 -18.08 -19.15
CA GLU A 163 -8.84 -17.63 -18.46
C GLU A 163 -9.85 -18.78 -18.24
N GLU A 164 -9.57 -19.95 -18.80
CA GLU A 164 -10.46 -21.11 -18.71
C GLU A 164 -10.66 -21.55 -17.25
N GLY A 165 -11.92 -21.77 -16.87
CA GLY A 165 -12.30 -22.16 -15.50
C GLY A 165 -12.20 -21.06 -14.44
N LYS A 166 -11.75 -19.84 -14.79
CA LYS A 166 -11.68 -18.71 -13.85
C LYS A 166 -13.03 -17.97 -13.77
N SER A 167 -13.40 -17.56 -12.55
CA SER A 167 -14.51 -16.62 -12.35
C SER A 167 -14.20 -15.24 -12.93
N LYS A 168 -15.23 -14.43 -13.16
CA LYS A 168 -15.07 -13.04 -13.67
C LYS A 168 -14.09 -12.22 -12.83
N ASN A 169 -14.17 -12.31 -11.50
CA ASN A 169 -13.28 -11.54 -10.61
C ASN A 169 -11.83 -12.04 -10.68
N GLN A 170 -11.62 -13.35 -10.83
CA GLN A 170 -10.26 -13.91 -11.02
C GLN A 170 -9.65 -13.46 -12.35
N ILE A 171 -10.45 -13.38 -13.42
CA ILE A 171 -10.00 -12.85 -14.71
C ILE A 171 -9.62 -11.36 -14.58
N LEU A 172 -10.48 -10.53 -14.01
CA LEU A 172 -10.21 -9.10 -13.81
C LEU A 172 -8.99 -8.85 -12.92
N SER A 173 -8.81 -9.66 -11.88
CA SER A 173 -7.66 -9.61 -10.98
C SER A 173 -6.36 -10.05 -11.68
N SER A 174 -6.39 -11.14 -12.46
CA SER A 174 -5.23 -11.60 -13.26
C SER A 174 -4.81 -10.53 -14.28
N ARG A 175 -5.75 -9.91 -14.98
CA ARG A 175 -5.45 -8.80 -15.91
C ARG A 175 -4.91 -7.56 -15.19
N SER A 176 -5.45 -7.22 -14.02
CA SER A 176 -4.91 -6.14 -13.18
C SER A 176 -3.48 -6.43 -12.73
N LEU A 177 -3.19 -7.68 -12.38
CA LEU A 177 -1.85 -8.12 -11.99
C LEU A 177 -0.86 -8.04 -13.16
N THR A 178 -1.31 -8.36 -14.38
CA THR A 178 -0.51 -8.18 -15.60
C THR A 178 -0.15 -6.71 -15.83
N GLU A 179 -1.13 -5.81 -15.69
CA GLU A 179 -0.86 -4.37 -15.80
C GLU A 179 0.06 -3.87 -14.68
N ALA A 180 -0.13 -4.33 -13.44
CA ALA A 180 0.76 -4.04 -12.33
C ALA A 180 2.21 -4.46 -12.61
N ARG A 181 2.41 -5.68 -13.14
CA ARG A 181 3.73 -6.18 -13.54
C ARG A 181 4.36 -5.31 -14.61
N ARG A 182 3.61 -4.92 -15.65
CA ARG A 182 4.09 -4.00 -16.69
C ARG A 182 4.57 -2.68 -16.07
N MET A 183 3.73 -2.03 -15.28
CA MET A 183 4.07 -0.76 -14.64
C MET A 183 5.31 -0.87 -13.75
N VAL A 184 5.43 -1.95 -12.97
CA VAL A 184 6.61 -2.19 -12.11
C VAL A 184 7.87 -2.45 -12.94
N GLY A 185 7.76 -3.16 -14.06
CA GLY A 185 8.87 -3.42 -14.98
C GLY A 185 9.43 -2.17 -15.66
N GLU A 186 8.64 -1.11 -15.74
CA GLU A 186 8.99 0.19 -16.35
C GLU A 186 9.26 1.29 -15.30
N TRP A 187 9.00 1.02 -14.02
CA TRP A 187 9.05 2.04 -12.98
C TRP A 187 10.50 2.43 -12.63
N THR A 188 10.77 3.73 -12.70
CA THR A 188 11.97 4.34 -12.11
C THR A 188 11.71 4.64 -10.64
N LEU A 189 12.48 4.01 -9.76
CA LEU A 189 12.36 4.21 -8.32
C LEU A 189 12.58 5.69 -7.95
N PRO A 190 11.78 6.25 -7.03
CA PRO A 190 11.88 7.65 -6.64
C PRO A 190 13.24 7.93 -6.00
N GLN A 191 13.82 9.08 -6.31
CA GLN A 191 15.05 9.55 -5.67
C GLN A 191 14.73 10.53 -4.54
N TRP A 192 15.56 10.51 -3.50
CA TRP A 192 15.47 11.34 -2.28
C TRP A 192 16.73 12.19 -2.14
N ASP A 193 17.01 12.98 -3.16
CA ASP A 193 18.16 13.87 -3.28
C ASP A 193 17.72 15.35 -3.28
N GLY A 194 18.69 16.27 -3.36
CA GLY A 194 18.44 17.71 -3.34
C GLY A 194 17.58 18.14 -2.15
N GLU A 195 16.50 18.87 -2.43
CA GLU A 195 15.52 19.35 -1.44
C GLU A 195 14.81 18.22 -0.67
N LEU A 196 14.85 17.00 -1.17
CA LEU A 196 14.17 15.84 -0.58
C LEU A 196 15.10 14.92 0.20
N LYS A 197 16.38 15.27 0.24
CA LYS A 197 17.36 14.58 1.05
C LYS A 197 16.91 14.56 2.51
N GLY A 198 16.83 13.36 3.08
CA GLY A 198 16.38 13.17 4.47
C GLY A 198 14.86 13.29 4.68
N LYS A 199 14.07 13.63 3.66
CA LYS A 199 12.60 13.77 3.78
C LYS A 199 11.82 12.47 3.59
N ARG A 200 12.49 11.35 3.30
CA ARG A 200 11.81 10.05 3.15
C ARG A 200 11.23 9.61 4.49
N PRO A 201 9.92 9.30 4.57
CA PRO A 201 9.35 8.72 5.77
C PRO A 201 9.95 7.36 6.11
N LYS A 202 10.01 7.03 7.40
CA LYS A 202 10.45 5.71 7.88
C LYS A 202 9.51 4.62 7.37
N ALA A 203 10.05 3.43 7.12
CA ALA A 203 9.27 2.28 6.72
C ALA A 203 9.47 1.07 7.64
N ILE A 204 8.48 0.18 7.63
CA ILE A 204 8.60 -1.20 8.15
C ILE A 204 8.24 -2.15 7.01
N LEU A 205 9.00 -3.24 6.89
CA LEU A 205 8.73 -4.33 5.97
C LEU A 205 8.18 -5.54 6.72
N LEU A 206 7.05 -6.08 6.27
CA LEU A 206 6.61 -7.43 6.64
C LEU A 206 7.10 -8.38 5.56
N LYS A 207 7.83 -9.44 5.93
CA LYS A 207 8.43 -10.37 4.97
C LYS A 207 7.89 -11.78 5.17
N CYS A 208 7.32 -12.37 4.12
CA CYS A 208 6.94 -13.77 4.12
C CYS A 208 8.14 -14.69 4.36
N ARG A 209 7.94 -15.70 5.22
CA ARG A 209 8.94 -16.73 5.50
C ARG A 209 9.10 -17.72 4.36
N GLU A 210 8.01 -18.04 3.68
CA GLU A 210 7.97 -19.07 2.65
C GLU A 210 8.05 -18.48 1.25
N THR A 211 8.60 -19.25 0.32
CA THR A 211 8.56 -18.97 -1.12
C THR A 211 7.22 -19.41 -1.70
N VAL A 212 6.80 -18.79 -2.80
CA VAL A 212 5.64 -19.23 -3.56
C VAL A 212 5.88 -20.63 -4.11
N PRO A 213 5.01 -21.62 -3.83
CA PRO A 213 5.15 -22.96 -4.37
C PRO A 213 4.84 -22.93 -5.88
N LEU A 214 5.76 -23.45 -6.69
CA LEU A 214 5.57 -23.65 -8.12
C LEU A 214 5.62 -25.14 -8.45
N SER A 215 4.70 -25.61 -9.29
CA SER A 215 4.53 -27.03 -9.62
C SER A 215 5.67 -27.62 -10.44
N ASP A 216 6.44 -26.78 -11.12
CA ASP A 216 7.58 -27.16 -11.96
C ASP A 216 8.94 -27.10 -11.22
N GLY A 217 8.92 -26.80 -9.91
CA GLY A 217 10.14 -26.60 -9.13
C GLY A 217 10.91 -25.32 -9.50
N GLY A 218 10.32 -24.46 -10.34
CA GLY A 218 10.85 -23.14 -10.68
C GLY A 218 10.84 -22.18 -9.49
N ARG A 219 11.33 -20.96 -9.73
CA ARG A 219 11.32 -19.87 -8.74
C ARG A 219 10.45 -18.72 -9.23
N SER A 220 9.54 -18.26 -8.39
CA SER A 220 8.71 -17.09 -8.67
C SER A 220 9.57 -15.82 -8.80
N VAL A 221 9.16 -14.89 -9.66
CA VAL A 221 9.77 -13.55 -9.77
C VAL A 221 9.68 -12.73 -8.48
N LEU A 222 8.81 -13.14 -7.55
CA LEU A 222 8.70 -12.56 -6.20
C LEU A 222 9.75 -13.12 -5.23
N ASP A 223 10.38 -14.23 -5.56
CA ASP A 223 11.28 -14.94 -4.64
C ASP A 223 12.75 -14.88 -5.05
N LEU A 224 13.09 -14.12 -6.09
CA LEU A 224 14.47 -13.90 -6.54
C LEU A 224 15.36 -13.41 -5.38
N ASP A 225 14.87 -12.43 -4.63
CA ASP A 225 15.55 -11.82 -3.49
C ASP A 225 15.01 -12.33 -2.14
N ARG A 226 14.31 -13.46 -2.08
CA ARG A 226 13.71 -13.96 -0.83
C ARG A 226 14.74 -14.25 0.26
N ALA A 227 15.96 -14.65 -0.14
CA ALA A 227 17.07 -14.89 0.78
C ALA A 227 17.58 -13.61 1.45
N HIS A 228 17.36 -12.45 0.83
CA HIS A 228 17.81 -11.15 1.31
C HIS A 228 16.88 -10.60 2.39
N THR A 229 17.45 -10.06 3.47
CA THR A 229 16.67 -9.59 4.62
C THR A 229 15.63 -8.56 4.21
N GLN A 230 15.98 -7.60 3.36
CA GLN A 230 15.08 -6.53 2.91
C GLN A 230 14.53 -6.77 1.50
N LEU A 231 14.48 -8.01 1.00
CA LEU A 231 13.89 -8.34 -0.32
C LEU A 231 14.47 -7.49 -1.48
N GLY A 232 15.77 -7.18 -1.39
CA GLY A 232 16.53 -6.41 -2.38
C GLY A 232 16.42 -4.90 -2.23
N TRP A 233 15.73 -4.39 -1.21
CA TRP A 233 15.69 -2.95 -0.93
C TRP A 233 16.99 -2.44 -0.32
N GLU A 234 17.84 -3.31 0.24
CA GLU A 234 19.11 -2.92 0.83
C GLU A 234 20.06 -2.20 -0.16
N TRP A 235 19.91 -2.44 -1.47
CA TRP A 235 20.68 -1.79 -2.53
C TRP A 235 20.06 -0.49 -3.03
N TYR A 236 18.75 -0.31 -2.82
CA TYR A 236 18.08 0.96 -3.11
C TYR A 236 18.39 1.96 -2.00
N ASP A 237 18.15 1.57 -0.76
CA ASP A 237 18.45 2.38 0.42
C ASP A 237 18.50 1.48 1.66
N LYS A 238 19.70 1.25 2.17
CA LYS A 238 19.97 0.38 3.33
C LYS A 238 19.25 0.79 4.62
N ASP A 239 18.89 2.08 4.74
CA ASP A 239 18.30 2.68 5.93
C ASP A 239 16.78 2.88 5.76
N MET A 240 16.17 2.29 4.72
CA MET A 240 14.72 2.38 4.46
C MET A 240 13.87 1.83 5.58
N PHE A 241 14.21 0.63 6.01
CA PHE A 241 13.40 -0.09 6.96
C PHE A 241 14.00 0.05 8.35
N THR A 242 13.20 0.64 9.24
CA THR A 242 13.47 0.64 10.68
C THR A 242 13.37 -0.76 11.27
N GLU A 243 12.59 -1.64 10.64
CA GLU A 243 12.43 -3.03 11.04
C GLU A 243 11.94 -3.88 9.86
N VAL A 244 12.41 -5.13 9.82
CA VAL A 244 11.83 -6.18 8.96
C VAL A 244 11.24 -7.25 9.87
N ILE A 245 9.91 -7.43 9.79
CA ILE A 245 9.17 -8.34 10.65
C ILE A 245 8.75 -9.58 9.83
N PRO A 246 9.19 -10.80 10.21
CA PRO A 246 8.77 -11.99 9.49
C PRO A 246 7.29 -12.31 9.74
N VAL A 247 6.62 -12.83 8.71
CA VAL A 247 5.24 -13.33 8.78
C VAL A 247 5.14 -14.73 8.18
N ASP A 248 4.25 -15.55 8.72
CA ASP A 248 4.03 -16.92 8.28
C ASP A 248 3.30 -16.96 6.92
N GLY A 249 3.54 -18.02 6.15
CA GLY A 249 3.03 -18.18 4.79
C GLY A 249 3.96 -17.61 3.71
N HIS A 250 3.46 -17.65 2.47
CA HIS A 250 4.08 -17.14 1.25
C HIS A 250 3.28 -15.96 0.70
N HIS A 251 3.82 -15.27 -0.31
CA HIS A 251 3.24 -14.03 -0.86
C HIS A 251 1.72 -14.07 -1.07
N PHE A 252 1.20 -15.13 -1.72
CA PHE A 252 -0.22 -15.23 -2.10
C PHE A 252 -1.20 -15.74 -1.04
N ASN A 253 -0.75 -16.29 0.11
CA ASN A 253 -1.66 -16.89 1.11
C ASN A 253 -1.78 -16.06 2.40
N LEU A 254 -1.10 -14.92 2.51
CA LEU A 254 -1.09 -14.06 3.71
C LEU A 254 -2.48 -13.71 4.25
N PHE A 255 -3.48 -13.64 3.38
CA PHE A 255 -4.85 -13.26 3.72
C PHE A 255 -5.83 -14.45 3.69
N GLU A 256 -5.32 -15.68 3.65
CA GLU A 256 -6.15 -16.86 3.92
C GLU A 256 -6.51 -16.92 5.40
N GLN A 257 -7.67 -17.52 5.70
CA GLN A 257 -8.30 -17.51 7.03
C GLN A 257 -7.34 -17.92 8.16
N THR A 258 -6.46 -18.90 7.91
CA THR A 258 -5.48 -19.40 8.89
C THR A 258 -4.45 -18.33 9.29
N TYR A 259 -4.09 -17.42 8.39
CA TYR A 259 -3.05 -16.41 8.62
C TYR A 259 -3.60 -15.06 9.08
N ILE A 260 -4.90 -14.78 8.85
CA ILE A 260 -5.56 -13.50 9.18
C ILE A 260 -5.27 -13.00 10.61
N PRO A 261 -5.40 -13.81 11.68
CA PRO A 261 -5.11 -13.33 13.03
C PRO A 261 -3.64 -12.92 13.21
N GLY A 262 -2.73 -13.69 12.61
CA GLY A 262 -1.28 -13.43 12.66
C GLY A 262 -0.92 -12.15 11.94
N ILE A 263 -1.26 -12.05 10.64
CA ILE A 263 -0.94 -10.88 9.82
C ILE A 263 -1.58 -9.61 10.38
N THR A 264 -2.81 -9.69 10.90
CA THR A 264 -3.48 -8.52 11.50
C THR A 264 -2.71 -8.00 12.72
N ARG A 265 -2.30 -8.89 13.63
CA ARG A 265 -1.49 -8.49 14.80
C ARG A 265 -0.17 -7.85 14.39
N THR A 266 0.48 -8.39 13.37
CA THR A 266 1.78 -7.87 12.91
C THR A 266 1.64 -6.52 12.21
N ILE A 267 0.63 -6.35 11.34
CA ILE A 267 0.30 -5.04 10.74
C ILE A 267 0.00 -4.02 11.84
N ARG A 268 -0.84 -4.35 12.83
CA ARG A 268 -1.18 -3.42 13.92
C ARG A 268 0.06 -3.00 14.70
N THR A 269 0.94 -3.95 15.02
CA THR A 269 2.20 -3.68 15.73
C THR A 269 3.11 -2.77 14.92
N ALA A 270 3.27 -3.03 13.62
CA ALA A 270 4.08 -2.21 12.73
C ALA A 270 3.52 -0.77 12.63
N LEU A 271 2.21 -0.60 12.45
CA LEU A 271 1.59 0.72 12.40
C LEU A 271 1.73 1.50 13.72
N ILE A 272 1.68 0.82 14.87
CA ILE A 272 1.96 1.46 16.18
C ILE A 272 3.40 1.96 16.22
N LYS A 273 4.38 1.13 15.82
CA LYS A 273 5.80 1.51 15.81
C LYS A 273 6.08 2.71 14.91
N LEU A 274 5.44 2.77 13.73
CA LEU A 274 5.52 3.91 12.81
C LEU A 274 4.90 5.19 13.39
N ASP A 275 3.87 5.06 14.23
CA ASP A 275 3.22 6.19 14.90
C ASP A 275 4.12 6.83 15.97
N THR A 276 4.80 5.98 16.75
CA THR A 276 5.58 6.35 17.94
C THR A 276 7.01 6.85 17.68
N ALA A 277 7.46 6.95 16.43
CA ALA A 277 8.81 7.42 16.14
C ALA A 277 9.02 8.85 16.70
N PRO A 278 10.17 9.13 17.35
CA PRO A 278 10.35 10.32 18.17
C PRO A 278 10.00 11.59 17.40
N LYS A 279 9.36 12.55 18.09
CA LYS A 279 9.50 13.95 17.70
C LYS A 279 11.00 14.22 17.65
N GLU A 280 11.50 14.78 16.55
CA GLU A 280 12.76 15.52 16.62
C GLU A 280 12.65 16.49 17.79
N GLU A 281 13.71 16.55 18.58
CA GLU A 281 13.84 17.34 19.80
C GLU A 281 13.19 18.72 19.57
N GLU A 282 12.06 18.96 20.26
CA GLU A 282 11.60 20.33 20.47
C GLU A 282 12.71 20.93 21.33
N ASP A 283 13.61 21.69 20.68
CA ASP A 283 14.66 22.47 21.33
C ASP A 283 14.08 23.11 22.59
N GLU A 284 14.50 22.59 23.75
CA GLU A 284 14.40 23.28 25.02
C GLU A 284 15.38 24.46 24.98
N GLU A 285 15.11 25.47 24.16
CA GLU A 285 15.51 26.84 24.49
C GLU A 285 14.40 27.43 25.37
N MET A 286 14.29 26.88 26.58
CA MET A 286 13.74 27.63 27.71
C MET A 286 14.85 28.58 28.17
N PHE A 287 14.60 29.85 27.89
CA PHE A 287 15.09 31.02 28.63
C PHE A 287 15.77 30.71 29.97
N GLU A 288 17.07 30.96 30.04
CA GLU A 288 17.73 31.58 31.20
C GLU A 288 18.57 32.78 30.73
#